data_AF-A0A925ZRW2-F1
#
_entry.id   AF-A0A925ZRW2-F1
#
_cell.length_a   1.000
_cell.length_b   1.000
_cell.length_c   1.000
_cell.angle_alpha   90.00
_cell.angle_beta   90.00
_cell.angle_gamma   90.00
#
_symmetry.space_group_name_H-M   'P 1'
#
loop_
_entity.id
_entity.type
_entity.pdbx_description
1 polymer ?
#
loop_
_entity_poly.entity_id
_entity_poly.type
_entity_poly.pdbx_seq_one_letter_code
_entity_poly.pdbx_strand_id
1 'polypeptide(L)'
;MLGPAVLRIYRLAMRAAGLPSITVAEVARCLALLSQFSFAAHRRAVESLRVPCFGAWTDDDALVEPEVVMELLAAAPAGPRPRFADGGHNLQKTRASEIAEALVPFLHGLAASQPRA
;
A
#
# COMPACT_ATOMS: atom_id res chain seq x y z
N MET A 1 4.94 -0.40 -29.59
CA MET A 1 6.21 0.16 -29.08
C MET A 1 6.11 1.69 -29.08
N LEU A 2 6.23 2.34 -27.92
CA LEU A 2 6.22 3.81 -27.83
C LEU A 2 7.52 4.37 -28.42
N GLY A 3 7.41 5.37 -29.31
CA GLY A 3 8.56 5.90 -30.05
C GLY A 3 9.59 6.62 -29.16
N PRO A 4 10.85 6.77 -29.63
CA PRO A 4 11.95 7.34 -28.84
C PRO A 4 11.69 8.74 -28.24
N ALA A 5 10.90 9.57 -28.92
CA ALA A 5 10.53 10.90 -28.45
C ALA A 5 9.61 10.86 -27.22
N VAL A 6 8.67 9.91 -27.18
CA VAL A 6 7.74 9.73 -26.06
C VAL A 6 8.47 9.24 -24.82
N LEU A 7 9.39 8.29 -24.99
CA LEU A 7 10.26 7.80 -23.90
C LEU A 7 11.15 8.92 -23.33
N ARG A 8 11.61 9.86 -24.17
CA ARG A 8 12.42 11.00 -23.73
C ARG A 8 11.60 12.00 -22.90
N ILE A 9 10.39 12.34 -23.34
CA ILE A 9 9.48 13.24 -22.62
C ILE A 9 9.09 12.61 -21.27
N TYR A 10 8.75 11.33 -21.27
CA TYR A 10 8.43 10.59 -20.04
C TYR A 10 9.59 10.60 -19.04
N ARG A 11 10.83 10.37 -19.49
CA ARG A 11 12.03 10.43 -18.62
C ARG A 11 12.26 11.82 -18.04
N LEU A 12 12.02 12.88 -18.80
CA LEU A 12 12.13 14.26 -18.31
C LEU A 12 11.06 14.57 -17.26
N ALA A 13 9.81 14.16 -17.50
CA ALA A 13 8.71 14.33 -16.55
C ALA A 13 8.97 13.56 -15.24
N MET A 14 9.45 12.33 -15.31
CA MET A 14 9.81 11.54 -14.13
C MET A 14 10.95 12.19 -13.32
N ARG A 15 12.00 12.70 -13.98
CA ARG A 15 13.06 13.45 -13.29
C ARG A 15 12.54 14.72 -12.63
N ALA A 16 11.66 15.47 -13.29
CA ALA A 16 11.04 16.66 -12.72
C ALA A 16 10.14 16.34 -11.52
N ALA A 17 9.52 15.15 -11.49
CA ALA A 17 8.75 14.64 -10.36
C ALA A 17 9.62 14.06 -9.22
N GLY A 18 10.95 14.20 -9.29
CA GLY A 18 11.88 13.68 -8.28
C GLY A 18 12.11 12.17 -8.36
N LEU A 19 11.62 11.50 -9.41
CA LEU A 19 11.77 10.06 -9.58
C LEU A 19 13.08 9.73 -10.32
N PRO A 20 13.91 8.82 -9.79
CA PRO A 20 15.17 8.44 -10.43
C PRO A 20 14.92 7.82 -11.82
N SER A 21 15.89 7.96 -12.72
CA SER A 21 15.78 7.34 -14.04
C SER A 21 15.88 5.82 -13.92
N ILE A 22 14.80 5.12 -14.28
CA ILE A 22 14.73 3.66 -14.25
C ILE A 22 15.53 3.07 -15.42
N THR A 23 16.44 2.15 -15.10
CA THR A 23 17.24 1.38 -16.06
C THR A 23 16.47 0.16 -16.58
N VAL A 24 16.89 -0.37 -17.74
CA VAL A 24 16.29 -1.60 -18.29
C VAL A 24 16.47 -2.79 -17.34
N ALA A 25 17.60 -2.86 -16.63
CA ALA A 25 17.85 -3.90 -15.63
C ALA A 25 16.88 -3.80 -14.45
N GLU A 26 16.53 -2.59 -14.00
CA GLU A 26 15.53 -2.39 -12.95
C GLU A 26 14.13 -2.75 -13.41
N VAL A 27 13.76 -2.43 -14.66
CA VAL A 27 12.48 -2.91 -15.25
C VAL A 27 12.44 -4.43 -15.29
N ALA A 28 13.50 -5.07 -15.80
CA ALA A 28 13.58 -6.53 -15.87
C ALA A 28 13.48 -7.18 -14.47
N ARG A 29 14.14 -6.59 -13.47
CA ARG A 29 14.04 -7.02 -12.07
C ARG A 29 12.63 -6.87 -11.52
N CYS A 30 11.96 -5.74 -11.76
CA CYS A 30 10.57 -5.55 -11.36
C CYS A 30 9.65 -6.58 -12.01
N LEU A 31 9.80 -6.84 -13.31
CA LEU A 31 9.01 -7.86 -14.01
C LEU A 31 9.26 -9.27 -13.48
N ALA A 32 10.53 -9.61 -13.18
CA ALA A 32 10.86 -10.89 -12.57
C ALA A 32 10.21 -11.06 -11.19
N LEU A 33 10.25 -10.02 -10.34
CA LEU A 33 9.59 -10.03 -9.03
C LEU A 33 8.06 -10.15 -9.17
N LEU A 34 7.45 -9.40 -10.09
CA LEU A 34 6.02 -9.49 -10.39
C LEU A 34 5.64 -10.86 -10.94
N SER A 35 6.52 -11.54 -11.67
CA SER A 35 6.26 -12.87 -12.22
C SER A 35 6.26 -13.98 -11.15
N GLN A 36 6.82 -13.71 -9.97
CA GLN A 36 6.85 -14.65 -8.84
C GLN A 36 5.59 -14.54 -7.96
N PHE A 37 4.58 -13.79 -8.39
CA PHE A 37 3.37 -13.55 -7.62
C PHE A 37 2.60 -14.84 -7.34
N SER A 38 2.26 -15.10 -6.08
CA SER A 38 1.50 -16.29 -5.67
C SER A 38 0.43 -15.92 -4.65
N PHE A 39 -0.84 -15.91 -5.08
CA PHE A 39 -1.98 -15.65 -4.21
C PHE A 39 -2.04 -16.60 -3.02
N ALA A 40 -1.70 -17.88 -3.22
CA ALA A 40 -1.68 -18.86 -2.14
C ALA A 40 -0.60 -18.53 -1.09
N ALA A 41 0.58 -18.07 -1.53
CA ALA A 41 1.64 -17.67 -0.61
C ALA A 41 1.26 -16.39 0.16
N HIS A 42 0.68 -15.40 -0.53
CA HIS A 42 0.20 -14.18 0.12
C HIS A 42 -0.91 -14.44 1.14
N ARG A 43 -1.89 -15.30 0.81
CA ARG A 43 -2.93 -15.71 1.74
C ARG A 43 -2.35 -16.31 3.02
N ARG A 44 -1.43 -17.28 2.89
CA ARG A 44 -0.75 -17.90 4.03
C ARG A 44 0.04 -16.87 4.85
N ALA A 45 0.69 -15.92 4.19
CA ALA A 45 1.43 -14.86 4.88
C ALA A 45 0.50 -14.00 5.75
N VAL A 46 -0.66 -13.59 5.21
CA VAL A 46 -1.68 -12.82 5.95
C VAL A 46 -2.24 -13.64 7.11
N GLU A 47 -2.62 -14.89 6.88
CA GLU A 47 -3.14 -15.79 7.92
C GLU A 47 -2.12 -16.08 9.03
N SER A 48 -0.82 -15.95 8.74
CA SER A 48 0.25 -16.16 9.73
C SER A 48 0.56 -14.94 10.60
N LEU A 49 -0.02 -13.77 10.31
CA LEU A 49 0.19 -12.56 11.08
C LEU A 49 -0.30 -12.74 12.53
N ARG A 50 0.51 -12.29 13.49
CA ARG A 50 0.20 -12.35 14.93
C ARG A 50 0.12 -10.98 15.60
N VAL A 51 0.48 -9.93 14.86
CA VAL A 51 0.46 -8.56 15.36
C VAL A 51 -0.84 -7.89 14.93
N PRO A 52 -1.47 -7.05 15.78
CA PRO A 52 -2.63 -6.27 15.39
C PRO A 52 -2.38 -5.47 14.12
N CYS A 53 -3.37 -5.41 13.22
CA CYS A 53 -3.23 -4.74 11.93
C CYS A 53 -4.15 -3.51 11.82
N PHE A 54 -3.57 -2.39 11.41
CA PHE A 54 -4.30 -1.20 11.00
C PHE A 54 -4.57 -1.25 9.50
N GLY A 55 -5.80 -0.91 9.06
CA GLY A 55 -6.14 -0.88 7.65
C GLY A 55 -7.09 0.27 7.31
N ALA A 56 -6.67 1.18 6.44
CA ALA A 56 -7.48 2.30 5.97
C ALA A 56 -7.82 2.13 4.48
N TRP A 57 -9.05 2.46 4.09
CA TRP A 57 -9.49 2.42 2.69
C TRP A 57 -10.58 3.43 2.40
N THR A 58 -10.85 3.63 1.11
CA THR A 58 -11.89 4.53 0.61
C THR A 58 -12.78 3.81 -0.40
N ASP A 59 -14.00 4.31 -0.56
CA ASP A 59 -15.00 3.77 -1.48
C ASP A 59 -14.76 4.16 -2.94
N ASP A 60 -13.97 5.21 -3.18
CA ASP A 60 -13.69 5.79 -4.49
C ASP A 60 -12.28 5.45 -5.04
N ASP A 61 -11.62 4.43 -4.51
CA ASP A 61 -10.33 3.97 -5.05
C ASP A 61 -10.55 3.31 -6.42
N ALA A 62 -10.05 3.97 -7.47
CA ALA A 62 -10.17 3.52 -8.85
C ALA A 62 -9.32 2.29 -9.19
N LEU A 63 -8.40 1.86 -8.31
CA LEU A 63 -7.49 0.73 -8.54
C LEU A 63 -7.77 -0.47 -7.62
N VAL A 64 -8.42 -0.26 -6.47
CA VAL A 64 -8.68 -1.33 -5.49
C VAL A 64 -10.10 -1.20 -4.98
N GLU A 65 -10.94 -2.18 -5.30
CA GLU A 65 -12.32 -2.20 -4.84
C GLU A 65 -12.41 -2.40 -3.31
N PRO A 66 -13.38 -1.76 -2.62
CA PRO A 66 -13.54 -1.89 -1.18
C PRO A 66 -13.63 -3.35 -0.70
N GLU A 67 -14.29 -4.22 -1.48
CA GLU A 67 -14.46 -5.64 -1.18
C GLU A 67 -13.13 -6.38 -1.05
N VAL A 68 -12.13 -6.02 -1.86
CA VAL A 68 -10.79 -6.61 -1.83
C VAL A 68 -10.10 -6.25 -0.52
N VAL A 69 -10.20 -4.99 -0.08
CA VAL A 69 -9.63 -4.55 1.20
C VAL A 69 -10.36 -5.21 2.37
N MET A 70 -11.69 -5.31 2.30
CA MET A 70 -12.49 -5.96 3.34
C MET A 70 -12.14 -7.44 3.49
N GLU A 71 -11.97 -8.19 2.40
CA GLU A 71 -11.53 -9.59 2.45
C GLU A 71 -10.15 -9.72 3.10
N LEU A 72 -9.19 -8.87 2.70
CA LEU A 72 -7.85 -8.85 3.27
C LEU A 72 -7.87 -8.57 4.79
N LEU A 73 -8.61 -7.54 5.21
CA LEU A 73 -8.69 -7.15 6.62
C LEU A 73 -9.49 -8.15 7.46
N ALA A 74 -10.42 -8.91 6.87
CA ALA A 74 -11.09 -10.00 7.55
C ALA A 74 -10.14 -11.17 7.88
N ALA A 75 -9.14 -11.41 7.03
CA ALA A 75 -8.12 -12.44 7.24
C ALA A 75 -6.96 -12.00 8.15
N ALA A 76 -6.81 -10.70 8.41
CA ALA A 76 -5.75 -10.14 9.24
C ALA A 76 -6.18 -9.98 10.72
N PRO A 77 -5.24 -10.02 11.68
CA PRO A 77 -5.52 -9.72 13.08
C PRO A 77 -6.24 -8.37 13.27
N ALA A 78 -7.12 -8.32 14.27
CA ALA A 78 -7.92 -7.13 14.54
C ALA A 78 -7.07 -5.91 14.90
N GLY A 79 -7.58 -4.74 14.53
CA GLY A 79 -7.02 -3.42 14.80
C GLY A 79 -7.94 -2.35 14.16
N PRO A 80 -7.55 -1.06 14.21
CA PRO A 80 -8.39 0.01 13.66
C PRO A 80 -8.57 -0.10 12.15
N ARG A 81 -9.81 0.14 11.70
CA ARG A 81 -10.24 -0.03 10.31
C ARG A 81 -11.00 1.20 9.78
N PRO A 82 -10.38 2.38 9.71
CA PRO A 82 -11.07 3.58 9.23
C PRO A 82 -11.43 3.44 7.74
N ARG A 83 -12.71 3.62 7.45
CA ARG A 83 -13.27 3.69 6.09
C ARG A 83 -13.62 5.12 5.77
N PHE A 84 -13.32 5.55 4.56
CA PHE A 84 -13.67 6.86 4.04
C PHE A 84 -14.60 6.73 2.82
N ALA A 85 -15.49 7.69 2.63
CA ALA A 85 -16.34 7.73 1.44
C ALA A 85 -15.55 8.21 0.21
N ASP A 86 -14.51 9.01 0.42
CA ASP A 86 -13.65 9.54 -0.64
C ASP A 86 -12.18 9.67 -0.18
N GLY A 87 -11.30 9.84 -1.17
CA GLY A 87 -9.87 10.07 -0.97
C GLY A 87 -8.99 9.49 -2.08
N GLY A 88 -9.58 8.67 -2.95
CA GLY A 88 -8.94 7.99 -4.06
C GLY A 88 -7.79 7.05 -3.65
N HIS A 89 -7.05 6.59 -4.65
CA HIS A 89 -6.00 5.57 -4.46
C HIS A 89 -4.86 5.99 -3.52
N ASN A 90 -4.55 7.28 -3.47
CA ASN A 90 -3.49 7.79 -2.61
C ASN A 90 -4.07 8.36 -1.31
N LEU A 91 -4.84 7.54 -0.60
CA LEU A 91 -5.59 7.91 0.60
C LEU A 91 -4.70 8.61 1.66
N GLN A 92 -3.43 8.23 1.76
CA GLN A 92 -2.46 8.86 2.66
C GLN A 92 -2.14 10.32 2.34
N LYS A 93 -2.48 10.82 1.14
CA LYS A 93 -2.31 12.23 0.76
C LYS A 93 -3.57 13.06 1.04
N THR A 94 -4.74 12.44 0.93
CA THR A 94 -6.04 13.10 1.00
C THR A 94 -6.67 13.02 2.39
N ARG A 95 -6.35 11.98 3.16
CA ARG A 95 -6.84 11.70 4.52
C ARG A 95 -5.72 11.57 5.54
N ALA A 96 -4.61 12.28 5.32
CA ALA A 96 -3.39 12.15 6.11
C ALA A 96 -3.62 12.41 7.61
N SER A 97 -4.35 13.48 7.94
CA SER A 97 -4.62 13.86 9.32
C SER A 97 -5.53 12.85 10.01
N GLU A 98 -6.61 12.43 9.35
CA GLU A 98 -7.57 11.47 9.89
C GLU A 98 -6.93 10.09 10.08
N ILE A 99 -6.08 9.66 9.14
CA ILE A 99 -5.27 8.44 9.31
C ILE A 99 -4.34 8.58 10.51
N ALA A 100 -3.65 9.71 10.67
CA ALA A 100 -2.73 9.93 11.79
C ALA A 100 -3.46 9.93 13.15
N GLU A 101 -4.63 10.56 13.21
CA GLU A 101 -5.49 10.58 14.41
C GLU A 101 -5.89 9.16 14.87
N ALA A 102 -6.13 8.25 13.93
CA ALA A 102 -6.43 6.85 14.25
C ALA A 102 -5.16 6.02 14.53
N LEU A 103 -4.06 6.30 13.83
CA LEU A 103 -2.82 5.52 13.88
C LEU A 103 -2.02 5.77 15.16
N VAL A 104 -1.92 7.03 15.62
CA VAL A 104 -1.09 7.38 16.78
C VAL A 104 -1.56 6.69 18.08
N PRO A 105 -2.85 6.72 18.45
CA PRO A 105 -3.33 6.00 19.63
C PRO A 105 -3.11 4.48 19.53
N PHE A 106 -3.29 3.92 18.33
CA PHE A 106 -3.05 2.50 18.08
C PHE A 106 -1.60 2.10 18.35
N LEU A 107 -0.64 2.88 17.85
CA LEU A 107 0.79 2.65 18.09
C LEU A 107 1.14 2.78 19.58
N HIS A 108 0.58 3.77 20.28
CA HIS A 108 0.78 3.92 21.73
C HIS A 108 0.23 2.73 22.52
N GLY A 109 -0.96 2.22 22.16
CA GLY A 109 -1.55 1.04 22.78
C GLY A 109 -0.70 -0.22 22.60
N LEU A 110 -0.11 -0.40 21.41
CA LEU A 110 0.81 -1.52 21.15
C LEU A 110 2.10 -1.41 21.99
N ALA A 111 2.69 -0.22 22.08
CA ALA A 111 3.90 0.00 22.86
C ALA A 111 3.69 -0.24 24.36
N ALA A 112 2.52 0.11 24.89
CA ALA A 112 2.15 -0.15 26.29
C ALA A 112 1.90 -1.64 26.60
N SER A 113 1.54 -2.43 25.58
CA SER A 113 1.18 -3.85 25.72
C SER A 113 2.37 -4.80 25.58
N GLN A 114 3.53 -4.31 25.15
CA GLN A 114 4.75 -5.12 25.09
C GLN A 114 5.38 -5.21 26.49
N PRO A 115 5.69 -6.41 26.99
CA PRO A 115 6.44 -6.54 28.25
C PRO A 115 7.78 -5.84 28.09
N ARG A 116 8.12 -4.97 29.06
CA ARG A 116 9.45 -4.37 29.13
C ARG A 116 10.48 -5.49 29.29
N ALA A 117 11.44 -5.53 28.37
CA ALA A 117 12.60 -6.42 28.44
C ALA A 117 13.46 -6.11 29.67
#